data_AF-A0A5C8M395-F1
#
_entry.id   AF-A0A5C8M395-F1
#
_cell.length_a   1.000
_cell.length_b   1.000
_cell.length_c   1.000
_cell.angle_alpha   90.00
_cell.angle_beta   90.00
_cell.angle_gamma   90.00
#
_symmetry.space_group_name_H-M   'P 1'
#
loop_
_entity.id
_entity.type
_entity.pdbx_description
1 polymer ?
#
loop_
_entity_poly.entity_id
_entity_poly.type
_entity_poly.pdbx_seq_one_letter_code
_entity_poly.pdbx_strand_id
1 'polypeptide(L)' 'MGKRTSEFMRSVHIKTIQADLQQGKSIEDATQHLRFVGVCEDEMIELLIEAGYNPEHYAIQGSEYSGI' A
#
# COMPACT_ATOMS: atom_id res chain seq x y z
N MET A 1 -10.14 0.75 -14.77
CA MET A 1 -8.75 1.22 -14.89
C MET A 1 -8.62 2.49 -14.07
N GLY A 2 -8.11 2.39 -12.84
CA GLY A 2 -7.85 3.60 -12.07
C GLY A 2 -6.63 4.33 -12.64
N LYS A 3 -6.54 5.63 -12.39
CA LYS A 3 -5.46 6.48 -12.90
C LYS A 3 -4.30 6.46 -11.90
N ARG A 4 -3.07 6.27 -12.38
CA ARG A 4 -1.87 6.47 -11.55
C ARG A 4 -1.87 7.87 -10.95
N THR A 5 -1.50 7.99 -9.68
CA THR A 5 -1.36 9.29 -9.03
C THR A 5 -0.20 10.08 -9.65
N SER A 6 -0.27 11.42 -9.57
CA SER A 6 0.85 12.27 -9.99
C SER A 6 2.05 12.04 -9.08
N GLU A 7 3.27 12.34 -9.55
CA GLU A 7 4.49 12.20 -8.73
C GLU A 7 4.39 12.97 -7.40
N PHE A 8 3.74 14.14 -7.41
CA PHE A 8 3.44 14.89 -6.20
C PHE A 8 2.56 14.10 -5.23
N MET A 9 1.44 13.55 -5.70
CA MET A 9 0.52 12.75 -4.89
C MET A 9 1.16 11.46 -4.39
N ARG A 10 1.97 10.81 -5.24
CA ARG A 10 2.79 9.65 -4.86
C ARG A 10 3.66 9.98 -3.63
N SER A 11 4.36 11.11 -3.67
CA SER A 11 5.20 11.56 -2.54
C SER A 11 4.40 11.85 -1.27
N VAL A 12 3.17 12.34 -1.39
CA VAL A 12 2.27 12.61 -0.26
C VAL A 12 1.82 11.29 0.37
N HIS A 13 1.44 10.31 -0.44
CA HIS A 13 1.06 8.98 0.03
C HIS A 13 2.23 8.32 0.76
N ILE A 14 3.42 8.30 0.17
CA ILE A 14 4.62 7.71 0.79
C ILE A 14 4.90 8.34 2.16
N LYS A 15 4.88 9.67 2.26
CA LYS A 15 5.11 10.37 3.54
C LYS A 15 4.06 10.04 4.59
N THR A 16 2.80 9.93 4.17
CA THR A 16 1.68 9.57 5.08
C THR A 16 1.87 8.15 5.61
N ILE A 17 2.15 7.21 4.72
CA ILE A 17 2.37 5.79 5.07
C ILE A 17 3.62 5.64 5.94
N GLN A 18 4.70 6.39 5.68
CA GLN A 18 5.89 6.41 6.52
C GLN A 18 5.62 6.95 7.92
N ALA A 19 4.79 7.99 8.04
CA ALA A 19 4.38 8.50 9.35
C ALA A 19 3.55 7.45 10.11
N ASP A 20 2.65 6.74 9.42
CA ASP A 20 1.89 5.63 9.98
C ASP A 20 2.81 4.49 10.46
N LEU A 21 3.83 4.13 9.67
CA LEU A 21 4.83 3.14 10.03
C LEU A 21 5.62 3.55 11.28
N GLN A 22 6.04 4.82 11.37
CA GLN A 22 6.74 5.36 12.54
C GLN A 22 5.88 5.39 13.80
N GLN A 23 4.56 5.46 13.65
CA GLN A 23 3.59 5.36 14.75
C GLN A 23 3.29 3.90 15.15
N GLY A 24 3.89 2.92 14.46
CA GLY A 24 3.64 1.50 14.70
C GLY A 24 2.29 1.02 14.18
N LYS A 25 1.67 1.74 13.23
CA LYS A 25 0.44 1.29 12.57
C LYS A 25 0.73 0.09 11.67
N SER A 26 -0.31 -0.70 11.44
CA SER A 26 -0.21 -1.90 10.62
C SER A 26 -0.19 -1.56 9.13
N ILE A 27 0.24 -2.52 8.32
CA ILE A 27 0.11 -2.43 6.86
C ILE A 27 -1.37 -2.38 6.42
N GLU A 28 -2.28 -2.96 7.21
CA GLU A 28 -3.72 -2.93 6.94
C GLU A 28 -4.28 -1.50 7.07
N ASP A 29 -3.83 -0.74 8.08
CA ASP A 29 -4.20 0.67 8.24
C ASP A 29 -3.76 1.51 7.02
N ALA A 30 -2.51 1.32 6.58
CA ALA A 30 -1.97 2.01 5.40
C ALA A 30 -2.72 1.61 4.11
N THR A 31 -3.08 0.33 3.98
CA THR A 31 -3.87 -0.20 2.86
C THR A 31 -5.27 0.43 2.84
N GLN A 32 -5.93 0.50 4.00
CA GLN A 32 -7.25 1.13 4.12
C GLN A 32 -7.21 2.62 3.75
N HIS A 33 -6.18 3.34 4.19
CA HIS A 33 -5.97 4.73 3.79
C HIS A 33 -5.86 4.87 2.27
N LEU A 34 -5.04 4.05 1.61
CA LEU A 34 -4.83 4.08 0.16
C LEU A 34 -6.10 3.73 -0.63
N ARG A 35 -6.88 2.76 -0.16
CA ARG A 35 -8.19 2.44 -0.75
C ARG A 35 -9.18 3.59 -0.57
N PHE A 36 -9.21 4.21 0.60
CA PHE A 36 -10.11 5.33 0.90
C PHE A 36 -9.86 6.54 0.00
N VAL A 37 -8.60 6.86 -0.26
CA VAL A 37 -8.22 7.98 -1.14
C VAL A 37 -8.23 7.62 -2.63
N GLY A 38 -8.60 6.37 -2.97
CA GLY A 38 -8.85 5.94 -4.35
C GLY A 38 -7.60 5.57 -5.14
N VAL A 39 -6.52 5.15 -4.47
CA VAL A 39 -5.32 4.64 -5.15
C VAL A 39 -5.61 3.26 -5.76
N CYS A 40 -5.08 3.01 -6.95
CA CYS A 40 -5.23 1.73 -7.64
C CYS A 40 -4.43 0.63 -6.95
N GLU A 41 -4.87 -0.63 -7.02
CA GLU A 41 -4.18 -1.75 -6.35
C GLU A 41 -2.73 -1.91 -6.81
N ASP A 42 -2.45 -1.77 -8.11
CA ASP A 42 -1.09 -1.83 -8.66
C ASP A 42 -0.17 -0.77 -8.03
N GLU A 43 -0.68 0.45 -7.88
CA GLU A 43 0.07 1.58 -7.31
C GLU A 43 0.16 1.50 -5.78
N MET A 44 -0.86 0.94 -5.13
CA MET A 44 -0.90 0.74 -3.69
C MET A 44 0.26 -0.14 -3.23
N ILE A 45 0.52 -1.26 -3.92
CA ILE A 45 1.63 -2.16 -3.59
C ILE A 45 2.97 -1.43 -3.76
N GLU A 46 3.15 -0.67 -4.86
CA GLU A 46 4.36 0.13 -5.08
C GLU A 46 4.59 1.15 -3.95
N LEU A 47 3.54 1.85 -3.52
CA LEU A 47 3.60 2.86 -2.45
C LEU A 47 3.95 2.25 -1.08
N LEU A 48 3.39 1.08 -0.76
CA LEU A 48 3.66 0.38 0.49
C LEU A 48 5.13 -0.05 0.57
N ILE A 49 5.67 -0.60 -0.52
CA ILE A 49 7.07 -1.01 -0.63
C ILE A 49 8.00 0.21 -0.50
N GLU A 50 7.70 1.29 -1.23
CA GLU A 50 8.50 2.51 -1.23
C GLU A 50 8.47 3.23 0.13
N ALA A 51 7.38 3.11 0.87
CA ALA A 51 7.26 3.61 2.24
C ALA A 51 7.99 2.75 3.28
N GLY A 52 8.47 1.56 2.91
CA GLY A 52 9.24 0.66 3.78
C GLY A 52 8.43 -0.44 4.46
N TYR A 53 7.17 -0.65 4.08
CA TYR A 53 6.44 -1.85 4.47
C TYR A 53 6.96 -3.06 3.69
N ASN A 54 7.20 -4.18 4.37
CA ASN A 54 7.60 -5.42 3.70
C ASN A 54 6.35 -6.16 3.19
N PRO A 55 6.16 -6.30 1.86
CA PRO A 55 5.00 -6.99 1.27
C PRO A 55 5.01 -8.51 1.50
N GLU A 56 6.09 -9.09 2.04
CA GLU A 56 6.12 -10.51 2.41
C GLU A 56 5.07 -10.87 3.46
N HIS A 57 4.60 -9.90 4.27
CA HIS A 57 3.45 -10.08 5.16
C HIS A 57 2.09 -9.93 4.46
N TYR A 58 2.05 -9.32 3.27
CA TYR A 58 0.82 -9.08 2.50
C TYR A 58 0.52 -10.24 1.53
N ALA A 59 1.56 -10.86 0.98
CA ALA A 59 1.43 -11.98 0.02
C ALA A 59 0.70 -13.22 0.61
N ILE A 60 0.65 -13.34 1.94
CA ILE A 60 -0.01 -14.49 2.61
C ILE A 60 -1.55 -14.37 2.56
N GLN A 61 -2.12 -13.19 2.32
CA GLN A 61 -3.58 -13.02 2.19
C GLN A 61 -4.09 -13.06 0.74
N GLY A 62 -3.19 -13.14 -0.26
CA GLY A 62 -3.55 -13.33 -1.68
C GLY A 62 -3.32 -14.75 -2.20
N SER A 63 -2.76 -15.64 -1.37
CA SER A 63 -2.45 -17.03 -1.71
C SER A 63 -3.61 -17.98 -1.38
N GLU A 64 -4.76 -17.75 -1.99
CA GLU A 64 -5.76 -18.81 -2.22
C GLU A 64 -6.10 -18.82 -3.70
N TYR A 65 -5.32 -19.54 -4.51
CA TYR A 65 -5.65 -20.23 -5.77
C TYR A 65 -4.30 -20.72 -6.35
N SER A 66 -3.97 -22.00 -6.50
CA SER A 66 -4.67 -23.25 -6.31
C SER A 66 -3.59 -24.31 -6.04
N GLY A 67 -3.74 -25.07 -4.97
CA GLY A 67 -3.07 -26.35 -4.83
C GLY A 67 -4.00 -27.45 -5.31
N ILE A 68 -3.93 -27.80 -6.60
CA ILE A 68 -4.10 -29.13 -7.23
C ILE A 68 -3.87 -28.99 -8.73
#